data_AF-A0A2P5X8H2-F1
#
_entry.id   AF-A0A2P5X8H2-F1
#
_cell.length_a   1.000
_cell.length_b   1.000
_cell.length_c   1.000
_cell.angle_alpha   90.00
_cell.angle_beta   90.00
_cell.angle_gamma   90.00
#
_symmetry.space_group_name_H-M   'P 1'
#
loop_
_entity.id
_entity.type
_entity.pdbx_description
1 polymer ?
#
loop_
_entity_poly.entity_id
_entity_poly.type
_entity_poly.pdbx_seq_one_letter_code
_entity_poly.pdbx_strand_id
1 'polypeptide(L)'
;MGGGRPLTLKLTLSLSLITCFLLSSSYGQNCAKHSFPNNRVFKTCSDLPVLNSFLHFNYDTSSSKLEIAYRHSGIGSSRWVAWAINPTSTGMVGSQALVAYQQTNGTMRVYTSPITQYQTQLQEGELSFNVSDLSASYENDEIIIFATLGLSNNGTMLNQVWQEGGLNGNIPQMHVTSGANVQSMGTLNLVSGEAGTSNGGGSKLKKRNIHGVLNTVSWGILMPMGAIIARYLKVFKSADPAWFYLHVLCQFSAYVVGVAGWGTGLKLGSESVGIQFDAHRTIGIILFSLGTLQVFALLVRPKPEHKYRLYWNIYHHLVGYTVIILSVINIFKGFDILEPEKKWKHAYIGVIVALASSAVLLEAYTWFVAIRRKRSESEGKLPYGGVNGGEGNGVYGHGVRTQQA
;
A
#
# COMPACT_ATOMS: atom_id res chain seq x y z
N MET A 1 -52.12 -6.76 27.71
CA MET A 1 -50.75 -7.15 27.30
C MET A 1 -50.63 -6.86 25.82
N GLY A 2 -50.20 -5.70 25.34
CA GLY A 2 -48.94 -5.03 25.66
C GLY A 2 -48.05 -5.06 24.40
N GLY A 3 -48.55 -4.47 23.30
CA GLY A 3 -47.83 -4.37 22.04
C GLY A 3 -46.82 -3.22 22.06
N GLY A 4 -45.52 -3.55 22.06
CA GLY A 4 -44.43 -2.59 21.94
C GLY A 4 -43.64 -2.84 20.66
N ARG A 5 -43.78 -1.93 19.68
CA ARG A 5 -42.81 -1.77 18.59
C ARG A 5 -41.49 -1.24 19.15
N PRO A 6 -40.30 -1.66 18.69
CA PRO A 6 -39.11 -0.88 18.89
C PRO A 6 -38.81 -0.06 17.63
N LEU A 7 -39.12 1.23 17.77
CA LEU A 7 -38.80 2.38 16.92
C LEU A 7 -37.27 2.67 16.90
N THR A 8 -36.41 1.66 17.04
CA THR A 8 -34.97 1.85 17.32
C THR A 8 -34.07 1.66 16.10
N LEU A 9 -34.57 1.11 14.99
CA LEU A 9 -33.76 0.90 13.77
C LEU A 9 -33.80 2.08 12.78
N LYS A 10 -34.69 3.07 12.98
CA LYS A 10 -34.76 4.28 12.16
C LYS A 10 -34.16 5.53 12.82
N LEU A 11 -33.85 5.48 14.12
CA LEU A 11 -33.24 6.59 14.86
C LEU A 11 -31.69 6.55 14.81
N THR A 12 -31.09 5.38 14.56
CA THR A 12 -29.63 5.23 14.39
C THR A 12 -29.12 5.58 13.00
N LEU A 13 -30.00 5.64 12.00
CA LEU A 13 -29.66 6.07 10.64
C LEU A 13 -29.77 7.59 10.42
N SER A 14 -30.47 8.30 11.31
CA SER A 14 -30.66 9.76 11.25
C SER A 14 -29.67 10.54 12.13
N LEU A 15 -29.08 9.91 13.15
CA LEU A 15 -28.05 10.54 13.98
C LEU A 15 -26.64 10.54 13.34
N SER A 16 -26.41 9.68 12.34
CA SER A 16 -25.15 9.62 11.56
C SER A 16 -25.05 10.69 10.46
N LEU A 17 -26.09 11.49 10.25
CA LEU A 17 -26.12 12.59 9.28
C LEU A 17 -25.95 13.98 9.92
N ILE A 18 -26.01 14.08 11.26
CA ILE A 18 -25.91 15.38 11.98
C ILE A 18 -24.54 15.55 12.67
N THR A 19 -23.77 14.47 12.86
CA THR A 19 -22.40 14.55 13.40
C THR A 19 -21.33 14.91 12.37
N CYS A 20 -21.68 15.05 11.08
CA CYS A 20 -20.80 15.61 10.04
C CYS A 20 -20.78 17.15 9.99
N PHE A 21 -21.57 17.85 10.83
CA PHE A 21 -21.64 19.31 10.84
C PHE A 21 -20.94 19.99 12.03
N LEU A 22 -20.20 19.25 12.86
CA LEU A 22 -19.41 19.81 13.95
C LEU A 22 -17.91 19.50 13.80
N LEU A 23 -17.40 19.56 12.57
CA LEU A 23 -16.00 19.89 12.37
C LEU A 23 -15.85 21.35 12.72
N SER A 24 -15.32 21.61 13.92
CA SER A 24 -14.84 22.92 14.33
C SER A 24 -14.09 23.55 13.15
N SER A 25 -14.63 24.65 12.64
CA SER A 25 -13.89 25.51 11.73
C SER A 25 -12.68 26.00 12.52
N SER A 26 -11.52 25.37 12.33
CA SER A 26 -10.29 26.08 12.61
C SER A 26 -10.35 27.32 11.73
N TYR A 27 -10.28 28.51 12.35
CA TYR A 27 -10.10 29.75 11.63
C TYR A 27 -8.74 29.68 10.94
N GLY A 28 -8.67 28.99 9.81
CA GLY A 28 -7.52 29.02 8.93
C GLY A 28 -7.40 30.45 8.44
N GLN A 29 -6.32 31.14 8.82
CA GLN A 29 -5.96 32.40 8.20
C GLN A 29 -5.66 32.11 6.74
N ASN A 30 -6.69 32.28 5.90
CA ASN A 30 -6.55 32.26 4.45
C ASN A 30 -5.41 33.21 4.08
N CYS A 31 -4.46 32.71 3.30
CA CYS A 31 -3.26 33.44 2.93
C CYS A 31 -3.58 34.87 2.43
N ALA A 32 -4.70 35.10 1.75
CA ALA A 32 -5.11 36.42 1.25
C ALA A 32 -5.36 37.51 2.31
N LYS A 33 -5.50 37.16 3.59
CA LYS A 33 -5.82 38.12 4.67
C LYS A 33 -4.61 38.54 5.51
N HIS A 34 -3.42 38.07 5.18
CA HIS A 34 -2.22 38.37 5.96
C HIS A 34 -1.60 39.71 5.57
N SER A 35 -1.23 40.51 6.57
CA SER A 35 -0.53 41.79 6.37
C SER A 35 0.89 41.66 6.87
N PHE A 36 1.87 42.01 6.03
CA PHE A 36 3.26 41.96 6.40
C PHE A 36 3.72 43.26 7.07
N PRO A 37 4.68 43.18 8.02
CA PRO A 37 5.35 44.34 8.57
C PRO A 37 6.02 45.20 7.48
N ASN A 38 6.31 46.46 7.79
CA ASN A 38 7.03 47.40 6.93
C ASN A 38 6.39 47.67 5.55
N ASN A 39 5.06 47.56 5.45
CA ASN A 39 4.31 47.79 4.21
C ASN A 39 4.77 46.92 3.02
N ARG A 40 5.31 45.71 3.28
CA ARG A 40 5.56 44.74 2.21
C ARG A 40 4.23 44.22 1.67
N VAL A 41 4.03 44.30 0.36
CA VAL A 41 2.77 43.90 -0.30
C VAL A 41 3.08 42.85 -1.35
N PHE A 42 2.39 41.71 -1.26
CA PHE A 42 2.44 40.64 -2.27
C PHE A 42 1.10 40.57 -3.00
N LYS A 43 1.17 40.57 -4.33
CA LYS A 43 -0.02 40.52 -5.21
C LYS A 43 -0.63 39.13 -5.25
N THR A 44 0.22 38.11 -5.14
CA THR A 44 -0.16 36.72 -5.29
C THR A 44 0.14 35.96 -4.03
N CYS A 45 -0.74 35.02 -3.71
CA CYS A 45 -0.65 34.22 -2.51
C CYS A 45 -1.22 32.84 -2.79
N SER A 46 -0.58 31.81 -2.25
CA SER A 46 -0.92 30.40 -2.42
C SER A 46 -0.92 29.71 -1.07
N ASP A 47 -2.06 29.12 -0.71
CA ASP A 47 -2.14 28.15 0.40
C ASP A 47 -1.48 26.85 -0.05
N LEU A 48 -0.51 26.35 0.72
CA LEU A 48 0.13 25.06 0.44
C LEU A 48 -0.66 23.95 1.16
N PRO A 49 -0.94 22.81 0.51
CA PRO A 49 -1.95 21.85 0.96
C PRO A 49 -1.63 21.14 2.28
N VAL A 50 -0.38 21.20 2.74
CA VAL A 50 0.10 20.50 3.93
C VAL A 50 1.11 21.35 4.70
N LEU A 51 1.33 21.01 5.97
CA LEU A 51 2.30 21.65 6.87
C LEU A 51 1.99 23.11 7.23
N ASN A 52 0.73 23.58 7.19
CA ASN A 52 0.35 24.96 7.57
C ASN A 52 1.26 26.03 6.92
N SER A 53 1.58 25.81 5.64
CA SER A 53 2.52 26.59 4.88
C SER A 53 1.80 27.46 3.85
N PHE A 54 2.35 28.65 3.59
CA PHE A 54 1.77 29.64 2.70
C PHE A 54 2.90 30.33 1.93
N LEU A 55 2.68 30.56 0.63
CA LEU A 55 3.64 31.29 -0.20
C LEU A 55 2.99 32.56 -0.72
N HIS A 56 3.58 33.69 -0.39
CA HIS A 56 3.23 35.00 -0.93
C HIS A 56 4.32 35.43 -1.89
N PHE A 57 3.96 36.00 -3.03
CA PHE A 57 4.97 36.39 -4.00
C PHE A 57 4.52 37.49 -4.97
N ASN A 58 5.52 38.20 -5.48
CA ASN A 58 5.42 39.07 -6.65
C ASN A 58 6.37 38.53 -7.71
N TYR A 59 5.87 38.38 -8.93
CA TYR A 59 6.70 37.99 -10.07
C TYR A 59 6.71 39.09 -11.12
N ASP A 60 7.91 39.54 -11.47
CA ASP A 60 8.13 40.45 -12.60
C ASP A 60 8.64 39.64 -13.80
N THR A 61 7.78 39.47 -14.80
CA THR A 61 8.08 38.75 -16.04
C THR A 61 9.18 39.42 -16.87
N SER A 62 9.42 40.73 -16.71
CA SER A 62 10.40 41.47 -17.50
C SER A 62 11.83 41.28 -16.99
N SER A 63 12.00 41.20 -15.67
CA SER A 63 13.29 41.01 -15.02
C SER A 63 13.53 39.58 -14.53
N SER A 64 12.54 38.69 -14.69
CA SER A 64 12.50 37.33 -14.13
C SER A 64 12.82 37.29 -12.63
N LYS A 65 12.42 38.34 -11.90
CA LYS A 65 12.60 38.44 -10.46
C LYS A 65 11.35 37.94 -9.75
N LEU A 66 11.56 37.01 -8.82
CA LEU A 66 10.54 36.46 -7.96
C LEU A 66 10.82 36.90 -6.52
N GLU A 67 10.03 37.85 -6.01
CA GLU A 67 10.04 38.25 -4.62
C GLU A 67 9.07 37.36 -3.84
N ILE A 68 9.51 36.76 -2.73
CA ILE A 68 8.70 35.83 -1.94
C ILE A 68 8.66 36.19 -0.46
N ALA A 69 7.56 35.77 0.18
CA ALA A 69 7.48 35.50 1.60
C ALA A 69 6.86 34.11 1.82
N TYR A 70 7.70 33.15 2.19
CA TYR A 70 7.25 31.83 2.62
C TYR A 70 6.96 31.86 4.11
N ARG A 71 5.71 31.56 4.48
CA ARG A 71 5.21 31.62 5.85
C ARG A 71 4.82 30.23 6.31
N HIS A 72 5.22 29.86 7.53
CA HIS A 72 4.92 28.58 8.12
C HIS A 72 4.51 28.77 9.59
N SER A 73 3.27 28.39 9.89
CA SER A 73 2.59 28.72 11.16
C SER A 73 2.36 27.52 12.06
N GLY A 74 2.27 27.76 13.37
CA GLY A 74 2.08 26.71 14.38
C GLY A 74 3.34 25.90 14.63
N ILE A 75 4.51 26.54 14.55
CA ILE A 75 5.81 25.91 14.70
C ILE A 75 6.53 26.40 15.96
N GLY A 76 7.10 25.47 16.74
CA GLY A 76 7.92 25.79 17.91
C GLY A 76 9.34 26.23 17.54
N SER A 77 9.98 26.98 18.44
CA SER A 77 11.32 27.57 18.26
C SER A 77 12.46 26.55 18.02
N SER A 78 12.29 25.29 18.41
CA SER A 78 13.28 24.22 18.24
C SER A 78 13.13 23.46 16.91
N ARG A 79 12.64 24.12 15.87
CA ARG A 79 12.40 23.53 14.56
C ARG A 79 12.93 24.42 13.44
N TRP A 80 13.29 23.80 12.33
CA TRP A 80 13.65 24.49 11.10
C TRP A 80 12.54 24.38 10.08
N VAL A 81 12.46 25.37 9.20
CA VAL A 81 11.59 25.36 8.02
C VAL A 81 12.41 25.60 6.77
N ALA A 82 11.93 25.09 5.64
CA ALA A 82 12.52 25.36 4.36
C ALA A 82 11.47 25.45 3.26
N TRP A 83 11.73 26.31 2.29
CA TRP A 83 11.06 26.33 1.00
C TRP A 83 12.11 26.28 -0.10
N ALA A 84 11.87 25.52 -1.15
CA ALA A 84 12.88 25.26 -2.17
C ALA A 84 12.26 25.15 -3.56
N ILE A 85 13.06 25.53 -4.57
CA ILE A 85 12.78 25.28 -5.97
C ILE A 85 13.57 24.05 -6.41
N ASN A 86 12.94 23.14 -7.13
CA ASN A 86 13.64 22.05 -7.81
C ASN A 86 13.61 22.27 -9.33
N PRO A 87 14.72 22.72 -9.94
CA PRO A 87 14.73 23.05 -11.37
C PRO A 87 14.58 21.85 -12.30
N THR A 88 14.84 20.62 -11.83
CA THR A 88 14.95 19.43 -12.68
C THR A 88 13.90 18.37 -12.40
N SER A 89 13.33 18.34 -11.19
CA SER A 89 12.37 17.32 -10.77
C SER A 89 11.32 17.87 -9.78
N THR A 90 10.41 17.02 -9.32
CA THR A 90 9.34 17.38 -8.37
C THR A 90 9.62 16.93 -6.93
N GLY A 91 10.78 16.32 -6.66
CA GLY A 91 11.11 15.72 -5.35
C GLY A 91 12.15 16.50 -4.55
N MET A 92 12.60 15.93 -3.42
CA MET A 92 13.60 16.54 -2.54
C MET A 92 14.98 16.68 -3.22
N VAL A 93 15.47 15.62 -3.86
CA VAL A 93 16.80 15.61 -4.50
C VAL A 93 16.81 16.53 -5.73
N GLY A 94 17.80 17.42 -5.81
CA GLY A 94 17.91 18.48 -6.80
C GLY A 94 17.25 19.80 -6.36
N SER A 95 16.63 19.85 -5.18
CA SER A 95 16.04 21.08 -4.65
C SER A 95 17.10 22.05 -4.18
N GLN A 96 16.79 23.33 -4.32
CA GLN A 96 17.64 24.46 -3.95
C GLN A 96 16.86 25.30 -2.94
N ALA A 97 17.24 25.17 -1.68
CA ALA A 97 16.41 25.54 -0.55
C ALA A 97 16.84 26.86 0.09
N LEU A 98 15.85 27.59 0.58
CA LEU A 98 15.98 28.63 1.59
C LEU A 98 15.61 28.01 2.93
N VAL A 99 16.53 28.06 3.90
CA VAL A 99 16.38 27.41 5.20
C VAL A 99 16.37 28.46 6.28
N ALA A 100 15.47 28.34 7.24
CA ALA A 100 15.43 29.24 8.40
C ALA A 100 15.12 28.50 9.71
N TYR A 101 15.71 28.98 10.79
CA TYR A 101 15.39 28.57 12.16
C TYR A 101 15.85 29.60 13.19
N GLN A 102 15.28 29.55 14.39
CA GLN A 102 15.75 30.32 15.53
C GLN A 102 16.93 29.60 16.20
N GLN A 103 18.04 30.29 16.38
CA GLN A 103 19.20 29.78 17.10
C GLN A 103 18.95 29.78 18.61
N THR A 104 19.74 29.00 19.36
CA THR A 104 19.67 28.92 20.83
C THR A 104 19.86 30.27 21.55
N ASN A 105 20.46 31.26 20.90
CA ASN A 105 20.62 32.62 21.41
C ASN A 105 19.41 33.54 21.10
N GLY A 106 18.35 33.01 20.48
CA GLY A 106 17.14 33.73 20.10
C GLY A 106 17.18 34.42 18.74
N THR A 107 18.34 34.49 18.07
CA THR A 107 18.43 35.15 16.76
C THR A 107 18.03 34.23 15.61
N MET A 108 17.47 34.80 14.55
CA MET A 108 17.14 34.04 13.35
C MET A 108 18.38 33.74 12.52
N ARG A 109 18.53 32.49 12.10
CA ARG A 109 19.46 32.07 11.05
C ARG A 109 18.67 31.79 9.78
N VAL A 110 19.15 32.33 8.66
CA VAL A 110 18.58 32.12 7.33
C VAL A 110 19.72 32.02 6.31
N TYR A 111 19.64 31.04 5.41
CA TYR A 111 20.70 30.77 4.44
C TYR A 111 20.19 29.87 3.31
N THR A 112 21.00 29.70 2.27
CA THR A 112 20.70 28.85 1.11
C THR A 112 21.36 27.47 1.24
N SER A 113 20.69 26.43 0.74
CA SER A 113 21.20 25.05 0.80
C SER A 113 20.86 24.24 -0.46
N PRO A 114 21.87 23.77 -1.23
CA PRO A 114 21.65 22.86 -2.35
C PRO A 114 21.47 21.41 -1.84
N ILE A 115 20.36 20.78 -2.20
CA ILE A 115 20.00 19.43 -1.76
C ILE A 115 20.29 18.42 -2.87
N THR A 116 21.48 17.83 -2.83
CA THR A 116 21.95 16.89 -3.88
C THR A 116 21.64 15.42 -3.57
N GLN A 117 21.26 15.10 -2.32
CA GLN A 117 20.97 13.75 -1.86
C GLN A 117 20.05 13.77 -0.63
N TYR A 118 19.47 12.61 -0.26
CA TYR A 118 18.58 12.50 0.91
C TYR A 118 19.32 12.68 2.24
N GLN A 119 20.56 12.20 2.33
CA GLN A 119 21.42 12.40 3.49
C GLN A 119 22.01 13.82 3.45
N THR A 120 21.25 14.76 4.01
CA THR A 120 21.64 16.17 4.15
C THR A 120 21.40 16.64 5.58
N GLN A 121 22.21 17.60 6.02
CA GLN A 121 21.95 18.37 7.24
C GLN A 121 21.59 19.82 6.90
N LEU A 122 21.10 20.05 5.66
CA LEU A 122 20.87 21.37 5.11
C LEU A 122 22.14 22.22 5.18
N GLN A 123 23.25 21.72 4.63
CA GLN A 123 24.51 22.45 4.61
C GLN A 123 24.38 23.72 3.76
N GLU A 124 24.97 24.81 4.24
CA GLU A 124 24.99 26.09 3.55
C GLU A 124 25.79 25.99 2.25
N GLY A 125 25.25 26.56 1.17
CA GLY A 125 25.88 26.52 -0.15
C GLY A 125 25.13 27.35 -1.19
N GLU A 126 25.80 27.57 -2.32
CA GLU A 126 25.28 28.39 -3.41
C GLU A 126 24.19 27.67 -4.22
N LEU A 127 23.26 28.47 -4.75
CA LEU A 127 22.19 28.02 -5.64
C LEU A 127 22.54 28.36 -7.09
N SER A 128 21.92 27.67 -8.04
CA SER A 128 22.08 27.93 -9.47
C SER A 128 21.40 29.22 -9.94
N PHE A 129 20.65 29.88 -9.06
CA PHE A 129 20.00 31.17 -9.28
C PHE A 129 20.38 32.14 -8.17
N ASN A 130 20.40 33.43 -8.49
CA ASN A 130 20.79 34.45 -7.53
C ASN A 130 19.70 34.63 -6.45
N VAL A 131 20.12 34.85 -5.21
CA VAL A 131 19.24 35.12 -4.06
C VAL A 131 19.71 36.42 -3.41
N SER A 132 18.82 37.41 -3.34
CA SER A 132 19.04 38.66 -2.61
C SER A 132 17.96 38.88 -1.56
N ASP A 133 18.15 39.88 -0.68
CA ASP A 133 17.19 40.29 0.35
C ASP A 133 16.75 39.17 1.30
N LEU A 134 17.62 38.15 1.45
CA LEU A 134 17.35 36.97 2.26
C LEU A 134 17.29 37.35 3.74
N SER A 135 16.13 37.16 4.34
CA SER A 135 15.88 37.47 5.75
C SER A 135 14.82 36.51 6.31
N ALA A 136 14.80 36.33 7.63
CA ALA A 136 13.75 35.56 8.29
C ALA A 136 13.37 36.15 9.64
N SER A 137 12.11 35.94 10.03
CA SER A 137 11.57 36.32 11.34
C SER A 137 10.91 35.13 12.01
N TYR A 138 10.90 35.12 13.35
CA TYR A 138 10.12 34.19 14.16
C TYR A 138 9.35 34.97 15.22
N GLU A 139 8.03 35.00 15.06
CA GLU A 139 7.10 35.66 15.98
C GLU A 139 5.78 34.86 16.01
N ASN A 140 5.11 34.79 17.16
CA ASN A 140 3.80 34.14 17.30
C ASN A 140 3.75 32.69 16.78
N ASP A 141 4.76 31.88 17.07
CA ASP A 141 4.90 30.50 16.57
C ASP A 141 4.83 30.40 15.03
N GLU A 142 5.33 31.41 14.35
CA GLU A 142 5.37 31.49 12.90
C GLU A 142 6.77 31.89 12.42
N ILE A 143 7.30 31.14 11.45
CA ILE A 143 8.52 31.52 10.73
C ILE A 143 8.15 32.05 9.36
N ILE A 144 8.70 33.22 9.00
CA ILE A 144 8.59 33.80 7.67
C ILE A 144 9.98 33.94 7.07
N ILE A 145 10.17 33.40 5.85
CA ILE A 145 11.37 33.58 5.03
C ILE A 145 11.06 34.56 3.91
N PHE A 146 11.83 35.63 3.80
CA PHE A 146 11.77 36.60 2.70
C PHE A 146 13.00 36.44 1.80
N ALA A 147 12.80 36.53 0.48
CA ALA A 147 13.89 36.53 -0.48
C ALA A 147 13.45 37.10 -1.83
N THR A 148 14.42 37.57 -2.62
CA THR A 148 14.27 37.91 -4.03
C THR A 148 15.12 36.95 -4.86
N LEU A 149 14.51 36.23 -5.79
CA LEU A 149 15.17 35.20 -6.61
C LEU A 149 15.28 35.67 -8.06
N GLY A 150 16.48 35.59 -8.63
CA GLY A 150 16.71 35.85 -10.05
C GLY A 150 16.60 34.57 -10.87
N LEU A 151 15.44 34.31 -11.46
CA LEU A 151 15.19 33.08 -12.23
C LEU A 151 15.76 33.25 -13.65
N SER A 152 16.74 32.43 -14.00
CA SER A 152 17.40 32.46 -15.32
C SER A 152 16.61 31.77 -16.43
N ASN A 153 15.52 31.08 -16.09
CA ASN A 153 14.72 30.30 -17.04
C ASN A 153 13.46 31.07 -17.45
N ASN A 154 13.19 31.16 -18.76
CA ASN A 154 11.97 31.75 -19.34
C ASN A 154 10.66 30.97 -19.03
N GLY A 155 10.68 30.08 -18.03
CA GLY A 155 9.54 29.26 -17.64
C GLY A 155 8.68 29.97 -16.60
N THR A 156 7.37 29.98 -16.80
CA THR A 156 6.40 30.50 -15.82
C THR A 156 6.01 29.45 -14.78
N MET A 157 6.46 28.21 -14.94
CA MET A 157 6.18 27.08 -14.05
C MET A 157 7.44 26.67 -13.30
N LEU A 158 7.36 26.56 -11.98
CA LEU A 158 8.43 26.00 -11.15
C LEU A 158 7.95 24.80 -10.35
N ASN A 159 8.85 23.86 -10.06
CA ASN A 159 8.59 22.84 -9.05
C ASN A 159 9.04 23.39 -7.70
N GLN A 160 8.18 23.29 -6.70
CA GLN A 160 8.45 23.70 -5.34
C GLN A 160 8.32 22.53 -4.37
N VAL A 161 9.14 22.55 -3.33
CA VAL A 161 9.00 21.69 -2.16
C VAL A 161 9.13 22.54 -0.90
N TRP A 162 8.46 22.13 0.17
CA TRP A 162 8.55 22.79 1.46
C TRP A 162 8.64 21.77 2.58
N GLN A 163 9.32 22.12 3.66
CA GLN A 163 9.54 21.19 4.77
C GLN A 163 9.61 21.91 6.10
N GLU A 164 9.41 21.13 7.15
CA GLU A 164 9.80 21.45 8.51
C GLU A 164 10.41 20.23 9.21
N GLY A 165 11.30 20.47 10.18
CA GLY A 165 11.96 19.40 10.93
C GLY A 165 12.53 19.86 12.26
N GLY A 166 12.96 18.91 13.09
CA GLY A 166 13.50 19.20 14.41
C GLY A 166 14.92 19.76 14.37
N LEU A 167 15.30 20.49 15.42
CA LEU A 167 16.68 20.90 15.67
C LEU A 167 17.29 20.09 16.83
N ASN A 168 18.60 19.84 16.75
CA ASN A 168 19.40 19.46 17.90
C ASN A 168 20.43 20.57 18.16
N GLY A 169 20.15 21.43 19.15
CA GLY A 169 20.84 22.71 19.28
C GLY A 169 20.59 23.58 18.04
N ASN A 170 21.65 23.97 17.34
CA ASN A 170 21.58 24.74 16.08
C ASN A 170 21.77 23.86 14.83
N ILE A 171 21.57 22.54 14.93
CA ILE A 171 21.80 21.61 13.83
C ILE A 171 20.46 21.05 13.32
N PRO A 172 20.07 21.33 12.06
CA PRO A 172 18.93 20.72 11.41
C PRO A 172 18.99 19.19 11.44
N GLN A 173 17.92 18.57 11.91
CA GLN A 173 17.73 17.12 11.88
C GLN A 173 16.83 16.72 10.72
N MET A 174 16.84 15.42 10.41
CA MET A 174 15.95 14.84 9.41
C MET A 174 14.48 15.15 9.73
N HIS A 175 13.74 15.62 8.72
CA HIS A 175 12.29 15.78 8.83
C HIS A 175 11.59 14.41 8.82
N VAL A 176 10.32 14.36 9.20
CA VAL A 176 9.52 13.12 9.15
C VAL A 176 9.44 12.62 7.70
N THR A 177 9.59 11.32 7.47
CA THR A 177 9.67 10.72 6.12
C THR A 177 8.36 10.08 5.66
N SER A 178 7.24 10.47 6.28
CA SER A 178 5.89 10.01 5.96
C SER A 178 4.85 11.14 6.09
N GLY A 179 3.59 10.85 5.77
CA GLY A 179 2.48 11.79 5.92
C GLY A 179 2.62 13.10 5.14
N ALA A 180 2.40 14.23 5.82
CA ALA A 180 2.42 15.57 5.23
C ALA A 180 3.76 15.94 4.59
N ASN A 181 4.89 15.54 5.21
CA ASN A 181 6.23 15.84 4.69
C ASN A 181 6.53 15.15 3.35
N VAL A 182 5.94 13.99 3.05
CA VAL A 182 6.11 13.38 1.71
C VAL A 182 5.11 13.91 0.69
N GLN A 183 4.15 14.73 1.12
CA GLN A 183 3.16 15.39 0.26
C GLN A 183 3.51 16.85 -0.03
N SER A 184 4.51 17.42 0.67
CA SER A 184 4.89 18.83 0.61
C SER A 184 5.73 19.18 -0.63
N MET A 185 5.14 18.90 -1.79
CA MET A 185 5.69 19.18 -3.12
C MET A 185 4.56 19.63 -4.06
N GLY A 186 4.88 20.50 -5.02
CA GLY A 186 3.90 20.99 -5.97
C GLY A 186 4.55 21.72 -7.14
N THR A 187 3.71 22.17 -8.07
CA THR A 187 4.12 23.10 -9.13
C THR A 187 3.46 24.45 -8.89
N LEU A 188 4.16 25.54 -9.19
CA LEU A 188 3.64 26.89 -9.08
C LEU A 188 3.71 27.59 -10.42
N ASN A 189 2.58 28.14 -10.87
CA ASN A 189 2.56 29.10 -11.97
C ASN A 189 2.79 30.51 -11.43
N LEU A 190 3.89 31.13 -11.83
CA LEU A 190 4.33 32.44 -11.38
C LEU A 190 3.45 33.60 -11.90
N VAL A 191 2.67 33.37 -12.94
CA VAL A 191 1.81 34.41 -13.54
C VAL A 191 0.39 34.30 -13.01
N SER A 192 -0.21 33.10 -13.06
CA SER A 192 -1.59 32.90 -12.58
C SER A 192 -1.69 32.77 -11.06
N GLY A 193 -0.59 32.47 -10.37
CA GLY A 193 -0.64 32.16 -8.94
C GLY A 193 -1.17 30.76 -8.63
N GLU A 194 -1.56 29.99 -9.64
CA GLU A 194 -2.12 28.66 -9.44
C GLU A 194 -1.03 27.68 -8.98
N ALA A 195 -1.24 27.14 -7.79
CA ALA A 195 -0.53 25.96 -7.33
C ALA A 195 -1.18 24.72 -7.94
N GLY A 196 -0.50 24.10 -8.90
CA GLY A 196 -0.86 22.79 -9.41
C GLY A 196 -0.36 21.69 -8.49
N THR A 197 -1.18 20.67 -8.22
CA THR A 197 -0.66 19.40 -7.69
C THR A 197 0.27 18.81 -8.75
N SER A 198 1.55 18.64 -8.42
CA SER A 198 2.49 18.03 -9.35
C SER A 198 2.00 16.62 -9.69
N ASN A 199 1.76 16.35 -10.97
CA ASN A 199 1.39 15.02 -11.45
C ASN A 199 2.45 13.94 -11.10
N GLY A 200 3.63 14.31 -10.58
CA GLY A 200 4.66 13.39 -10.10
C GLY A 200 4.40 12.79 -8.71
N GLY A 201 4.01 13.59 -7.73
CA GLY A 201 3.71 13.12 -6.36
C GLY A 201 2.42 12.31 -6.29
N GLY A 202 1.36 12.81 -6.95
CA GLY A 202 0.09 12.11 -7.11
C GLY A 202 0.20 10.82 -7.94
N SER A 203 1.00 10.82 -9.01
CA SER A 203 1.24 9.61 -9.82
C SER A 203 2.02 8.55 -9.05
N LYS A 204 3.05 8.91 -8.28
CA LYS A 204 3.79 7.94 -7.45
C LYS A 204 2.91 7.35 -6.35
N LEU A 205 2.12 8.16 -5.63
CA LEU A 205 1.16 7.64 -4.65
C LEU A 205 0.09 6.76 -5.31
N LYS A 206 -0.44 7.16 -6.47
CA LYS A 206 -1.37 6.36 -7.26
C LYS A 206 -0.75 5.02 -7.68
N LYS A 207 0.49 5.01 -8.18
CA LYS A 207 1.24 3.79 -8.51
C LYS A 207 1.48 2.91 -7.29
N ARG A 208 1.83 3.49 -6.12
CA ARG A 208 1.98 2.76 -4.84
C ARG A 208 0.66 2.10 -4.43
N ASN A 209 -0.45 2.83 -4.52
CA ASN A 209 -1.78 2.31 -4.22
C ASN A 209 -2.19 1.21 -5.20
N ILE A 210 -1.97 1.41 -6.51
CA ILE A 210 -2.23 0.39 -7.54
C ILE A 210 -1.40 -0.87 -7.26
N HIS A 211 -0.10 -0.73 -7.00
CA HIS A 211 0.77 -1.85 -6.63
C HIS A 211 0.22 -2.59 -5.40
N GLY A 212 -0.14 -1.86 -4.33
CA GLY A 212 -0.69 -2.44 -3.11
C GLY A 212 -2.00 -3.21 -3.36
N VAL A 213 -2.95 -2.63 -4.09
CA VAL A 213 -4.25 -3.26 -4.41
C VAL A 213 -4.06 -4.48 -5.29
N LEU A 214 -3.31 -4.36 -6.40
CA LEU A 214 -3.08 -5.47 -7.33
C LEU A 214 -2.47 -6.68 -6.61
N ASN A 215 -1.44 -6.46 -5.78
CA ASN A 215 -0.78 -7.55 -5.06
C ASN A 215 -1.62 -8.12 -3.91
N THR A 216 -2.42 -7.29 -3.22
CA THR A 216 -3.34 -7.77 -2.19
C THR A 216 -4.40 -8.69 -2.79
N VAL A 217 -5.03 -8.28 -3.90
CA VAL A 217 -6.06 -9.08 -4.56
C VAL A 217 -5.48 -10.36 -5.16
N SER A 218 -4.39 -10.26 -5.93
CA SER A 218 -3.77 -11.42 -6.58
C SER A 218 -3.13 -12.39 -5.58
N TRP A 219 -2.01 -11.99 -4.98
CA TRP A 219 -1.19 -12.84 -4.13
C TRP A 219 -1.81 -13.06 -2.75
N GLY A 220 -2.51 -12.07 -2.21
CA GLY A 220 -3.07 -12.11 -0.87
C GLY A 220 -4.43 -12.82 -0.75
N ILE A 221 -5.23 -12.87 -1.83
CA ILE A 221 -6.61 -13.38 -1.79
C ILE A 221 -6.82 -14.50 -2.80
N LEU A 222 -6.56 -14.26 -4.09
CA LEU A 222 -6.84 -15.26 -5.13
C LEU A 222 -5.93 -16.50 -5.03
N MET A 223 -4.64 -16.33 -4.70
CA MET A 223 -3.71 -17.47 -4.50
C MET A 223 -4.17 -18.44 -3.39
N PRO A 224 -4.45 -18.00 -2.14
CA PRO A 224 -4.97 -18.89 -1.10
C PRO A 224 -6.36 -19.43 -1.42
N MET A 225 -7.24 -18.64 -2.04
CA MET A 225 -8.56 -19.11 -2.48
C MET A 225 -8.44 -20.27 -3.48
N GLY A 226 -7.56 -20.16 -4.48
CA GLY A 226 -7.30 -21.23 -5.44
C GLY A 226 -6.77 -22.51 -4.76
N ALA A 227 -5.94 -22.38 -3.72
CA ALA A 227 -5.46 -23.53 -2.94
C ALA A 227 -6.58 -24.22 -2.14
N ILE A 228 -7.47 -23.44 -1.51
CA ILE A 228 -8.66 -23.93 -0.81
C ILE A 228 -9.58 -24.69 -1.79
N ILE A 229 -9.85 -24.14 -2.97
CA ILE A 229 -10.64 -24.80 -4.04
C ILE A 229 -10.06 -26.18 -4.36
N ALA A 230 -8.75 -26.26 -4.66
CA ALA A 230 -8.11 -27.52 -5.01
C ALA A 230 -8.12 -28.54 -3.88
N ARG A 231 -7.91 -28.10 -2.63
CA ARG A 231 -7.84 -28.98 -1.46
C ARG A 231 -9.20 -29.60 -1.16
N TYR A 232 -10.26 -28.79 -1.13
CA TYR A 232 -11.56 -29.21 -0.61
C TYR A 232 -12.53 -29.70 -1.68
N LEU A 233 -12.55 -29.09 -2.87
CA LEU A 233 -13.49 -29.54 -3.92
C LEU A 233 -13.08 -30.88 -4.54
N LYS A 234 -11.78 -31.19 -4.56
CA LYS A 234 -11.25 -32.47 -5.07
C LYS A 234 -11.80 -33.70 -4.32
N VAL A 235 -12.34 -33.53 -3.12
CA VAL A 235 -12.92 -34.63 -2.32
C VAL A 235 -14.24 -35.13 -2.91
N PHE A 236 -14.97 -34.28 -3.62
CA PHE A 236 -16.29 -34.61 -4.19
C PHE A 236 -16.15 -35.17 -5.60
N LYS A 237 -16.64 -36.40 -5.82
CA LYS A 237 -16.64 -37.04 -7.14
C LYS A 237 -17.41 -36.23 -8.19
N SER A 238 -18.49 -35.54 -7.80
CA SER A 238 -19.29 -34.68 -8.67
C SER A 238 -18.55 -33.41 -9.13
N ALA A 239 -17.47 -33.05 -8.45
CA ALA A 239 -16.66 -31.88 -8.80
C ALA A 239 -15.45 -32.25 -9.67
N ASP A 240 -15.28 -33.50 -10.08
CA ASP A 240 -14.25 -33.91 -11.03
C ASP A 240 -14.79 -33.82 -12.47
N PRO A 241 -14.11 -33.13 -13.41
CA PRO A 241 -12.82 -32.44 -13.31
C PRO A 241 -12.91 -30.94 -12.93
N ALA A 242 -14.09 -30.43 -12.60
CA ALA A 242 -14.35 -29.00 -12.36
C ALA A 242 -13.41 -28.34 -11.32
N TRP A 243 -13.08 -29.03 -10.21
CA TRP A 243 -12.16 -28.51 -9.19
C TRP A 243 -10.79 -28.12 -9.77
N PHE A 244 -10.31 -28.89 -10.76
CA PHE A 244 -9.01 -28.69 -11.37
C PHE A 244 -9.03 -27.44 -12.24
N TYR A 245 -10.05 -27.27 -13.07
CA TYR A 245 -10.22 -26.07 -13.90
C TYR A 245 -10.44 -24.82 -13.07
N LEU A 246 -11.25 -24.89 -12.00
CA LEU A 246 -11.46 -23.77 -11.08
C LEU A 246 -10.16 -23.36 -10.38
N HIS A 247 -9.36 -24.33 -9.93
CA HIS A 247 -8.05 -24.05 -9.37
C HIS A 247 -7.12 -23.37 -10.39
N VAL A 248 -6.98 -23.96 -11.58
CA VAL A 248 -6.10 -23.41 -12.63
C VAL A 248 -6.54 -22.00 -13.04
N LEU A 249 -7.84 -21.79 -13.25
CA LEU A 249 -8.38 -20.47 -13.60
C LEU A 249 -8.07 -19.44 -12.51
N CYS A 250 -8.36 -19.77 -11.24
CA CYS A 250 -8.09 -18.88 -10.11
C CYS A 250 -6.59 -18.54 -10.00
N GLN A 251 -5.71 -19.54 -10.08
CA GLN A 251 -4.26 -19.35 -9.95
C GLN A 251 -3.67 -18.58 -11.14
N PHE A 252 -4.12 -18.87 -12.36
CA PHE A 252 -3.64 -18.18 -13.56
C PHE A 252 -4.08 -16.71 -13.55
N SER A 253 -5.35 -16.42 -13.23
CA SER A 253 -5.84 -15.04 -13.08
C SER A 253 -5.08 -14.29 -11.98
N ALA A 254 -4.84 -14.94 -10.83
CA ALA A 254 -4.04 -14.37 -9.76
C ALA A 254 -2.63 -14.02 -10.24
N TYR A 255 -1.96 -14.94 -10.95
CA TYR A 255 -0.62 -14.74 -11.44
C TYR A 255 -0.53 -13.59 -12.46
N VAL A 256 -1.45 -13.52 -13.43
CA VAL A 256 -1.47 -12.44 -14.44
C VAL A 256 -1.61 -11.07 -13.77
N VAL A 257 -2.56 -10.91 -12.83
CA VAL A 257 -2.72 -9.67 -12.07
C VAL A 257 -1.49 -9.39 -11.20
N GLY A 258 -0.91 -10.44 -10.62
CA GLY A 258 0.29 -10.38 -9.79
C GLY A 258 1.54 -9.92 -10.55
N VAL A 259 1.69 -10.28 -11.83
CA VAL A 259 2.76 -9.81 -12.72
C VAL A 259 2.66 -8.30 -12.92
N ALA A 260 1.46 -7.76 -13.16
CA ALA A 260 1.24 -6.32 -13.27
C ALA A 260 1.55 -5.59 -11.96
N GLY A 261 1.13 -6.16 -10.82
CA GLY A 261 1.46 -5.67 -9.49
C GLY A 261 2.97 -5.63 -9.25
N TRP A 262 3.68 -6.72 -9.58
CA TRP A 262 5.13 -6.84 -9.43
C TRP A 262 5.89 -5.85 -10.33
N GLY A 263 5.51 -5.73 -11.61
CA GLY A 263 6.10 -4.79 -12.55
C GLY A 263 5.95 -3.32 -12.10
N THR A 264 4.79 -2.97 -11.54
CA THR A 264 4.59 -1.63 -10.93
C THR A 264 5.53 -1.42 -9.74
N GLY A 265 5.79 -2.46 -8.95
CA GLY A 265 6.74 -2.44 -7.82
C GLY A 265 8.19 -2.21 -8.27
N LEU A 266 8.62 -2.86 -9.35
CA LEU A 266 9.94 -2.61 -9.95
C LEU A 266 10.08 -1.17 -10.45
N LYS A 267 9.04 -0.65 -11.11
CA LYS A 267 9.04 0.74 -11.59
C LYS A 267 9.15 1.72 -10.43
N LEU A 268 8.39 1.52 -9.36
CA LEU A 268 8.49 2.29 -8.12
C LEU A 268 9.91 2.25 -7.53
N GLY A 269 10.53 1.07 -7.46
CA GLY A 269 11.91 0.93 -7.00
C GLY A 269 12.91 1.72 -7.86
N SER A 270 12.75 1.73 -9.18
CA SER A 270 13.62 2.52 -10.08
C SER A 270 13.41 4.04 -9.95
N GLU A 271 12.21 4.47 -9.55
CA GLU A 271 11.84 5.89 -9.37
C GLU A 271 12.13 6.42 -7.96
N SER A 272 12.62 5.56 -7.06
CA SER A 272 12.95 5.84 -5.65
C SER A 272 14.44 5.66 -5.41
N VAL A 273 15.27 6.53 -6.01
CA VAL A 273 16.70 6.62 -5.70
C VAL A 273 16.85 6.94 -4.20
N GLY A 274 17.73 6.26 -3.46
CA GLY A 274 18.08 6.60 -2.07
C GLY A 274 17.24 5.99 -0.93
N ILE A 275 16.05 5.43 -1.18
CA ILE A 275 15.25 4.68 -0.19
C ILE A 275 15.07 3.25 -0.69
N GLN A 276 15.77 2.29 -0.08
CA GLN A 276 15.60 0.87 -0.39
C GLN A 276 14.78 0.18 0.70
N PHE A 277 13.67 -0.43 0.31
CA PHE A 277 12.92 -1.36 1.16
C PHE A 277 13.39 -2.79 0.90
N ASP A 278 14.63 -3.08 1.28
CA ASP A 278 15.33 -4.30 0.85
C ASP A 278 14.59 -5.58 1.22
N ALA A 279 13.97 -5.65 2.41
CA ALA A 279 13.22 -6.82 2.83
C ALA A 279 11.97 -7.08 1.97
N HIS A 280 11.12 -6.07 1.74
CA HIS A 280 9.90 -6.21 0.94
C HIS A 280 10.23 -6.54 -0.52
N ARG A 281 11.25 -5.87 -1.07
CA ARG A 281 11.73 -6.11 -2.43
C ARG A 281 12.29 -7.52 -2.59
N THR A 282 13.15 -7.97 -1.67
CA THR A 282 13.78 -9.29 -1.72
C THR A 282 12.72 -10.40 -1.61
N ILE A 283 11.82 -10.30 -0.63
CA ILE A 283 10.72 -11.26 -0.48
C ILE A 283 9.84 -11.25 -1.74
N GLY A 284 9.52 -10.08 -2.29
CA GLY A 284 8.74 -9.94 -3.51
C GLY A 284 9.38 -10.64 -4.73
N ILE A 285 10.71 -10.54 -4.89
CA ILE A 285 11.44 -11.22 -5.99
C ILE A 285 11.44 -12.74 -5.79
N ILE A 286 11.67 -13.21 -4.57
CA ILE A 286 11.64 -14.65 -4.24
C ILE A 286 10.24 -15.21 -4.49
N LEU A 287 9.21 -14.54 -3.97
CA LEU A 287 7.81 -14.89 -4.14
C LEU A 287 7.44 -14.97 -5.62
N PHE A 288 7.80 -13.95 -6.41
CA PHE A 288 7.51 -13.92 -7.84
C PHE A 288 8.18 -15.09 -8.57
N SER A 289 9.46 -15.34 -8.28
CA SER A 289 10.20 -16.48 -8.85
C SER A 289 9.55 -17.83 -8.55
N LEU A 290 9.14 -18.05 -7.29
CA LEU A 290 8.44 -19.27 -6.88
C LEU A 290 7.04 -19.38 -7.50
N GLY A 291 6.32 -18.27 -7.65
CA GLY A 291 5.03 -18.22 -8.35
C GLY A 291 5.15 -18.58 -9.83
N THR A 292 6.17 -18.08 -10.52
CA THR A 292 6.47 -18.43 -11.92
C THR A 292 6.77 -19.91 -12.06
N LEU A 293 7.57 -20.46 -11.14
CA LEU A 293 7.89 -21.87 -11.06
C LEU A 293 6.61 -22.73 -10.88
N GLN A 294 5.62 -22.24 -10.13
CA GLN A 294 4.31 -22.88 -9.99
C GLN A 294 3.47 -22.88 -11.26
N VAL A 295 3.50 -21.81 -12.07
CA VAL A 295 2.81 -21.78 -13.36
C VAL A 295 3.39 -22.84 -14.30
N PHE A 296 4.71 -22.96 -14.34
CA PHE A 296 5.39 -24.00 -15.12
C PHE A 296 5.14 -25.43 -14.62
N ALA A 297 4.70 -25.60 -13.36
CA ALA A 297 4.34 -26.91 -12.82
C ALA A 297 3.26 -27.61 -13.65
N LEU A 298 2.38 -26.85 -14.32
CA LEU A 298 1.36 -27.40 -15.22
C LEU A 298 1.97 -28.08 -16.46
N LEU A 299 3.04 -27.52 -17.03
CA LEU A 299 3.70 -28.07 -18.22
C LEU A 299 4.43 -29.38 -17.93
N VAL A 300 5.01 -29.49 -16.74
CA VAL A 300 5.77 -30.67 -16.30
C VAL A 300 4.93 -31.67 -15.52
N ARG A 301 3.59 -31.51 -15.51
CA ARG A 301 2.66 -32.32 -14.74
C ARG A 301 2.63 -33.77 -15.26
N PRO A 302 3.11 -34.78 -14.50
CA PRO A 302 3.10 -36.17 -14.95
C PRO A 302 1.68 -36.76 -14.94
N LYS A 303 1.44 -37.78 -15.78
CA LYS A 303 0.23 -38.61 -15.76
C LYS A 303 0.02 -39.25 -14.36
N PRO A 304 -1.22 -39.50 -13.92
CA PRO A 304 -1.52 -40.01 -12.58
C PRO A 304 -0.73 -41.27 -12.20
N GLU A 305 -0.55 -42.19 -13.14
CA GLU A 305 0.13 -43.48 -12.94
C GLU A 305 1.68 -43.40 -12.92
N HIS A 306 2.26 -42.22 -13.17
CA HIS A 306 3.70 -42.08 -13.32
C HIS A 306 4.41 -41.93 -11.95
N LYS A 307 5.53 -42.61 -11.71
CA LYS A 307 6.30 -42.52 -10.44
C LYS A 307 6.68 -41.09 -10.03
N TYR A 308 6.97 -40.23 -11.00
CA TYR A 308 7.28 -38.81 -10.75
C TYR A 308 6.07 -37.96 -10.32
N ARG A 309 4.84 -38.48 -10.40
CA ARG A 309 3.63 -37.82 -9.91
C ARG A 309 3.73 -37.51 -8.42
N LEU A 310 4.32 -38.40 -7.62
CA LEU A 310 4.51 -38.21 -6.18
C LEU A 310 5.43 -37.02 -5.90
N TYR A 311 6.63 -37.00 -6.49
CA TYR A 311 7.60 -35.92 -6.34
C TYR A 311 7.03 -34.58 -6.82
N TRP A 312 6.33 -34.58 -7.96
CA TRP A 312 5.64 -33.40 -8.46
C TRP A 312 4.60 -32.87 -7.47
N ASN A 313 3.80 -33.75 -6.83
CA ASN A 313 2.83 -33.31 -5.82
C ASN A 313 3.53 -32.70 -4.59
N ILE A 314 4.63 -33.30 -4.10
CA ILE A 314 5.39 -32.77 -2.96
C ILE A 314 5.92 -31.38 -3.28
N TYR A 315 6.61 -31.24 -4.41
CA TYR A 315 7.13 -29.98 -4.91
C TYR A 315 6.01 -28.93 -5.06
N HIS A 316 4.92 -29.28 -5.75
CA HIS A 316 3.82 -28.36 -6.04
C HIS A 316 3.14 -27.88 -4.75
N HIS A 317 2.93 -28.76 -3.77
CA HIS A 317 2.35 -28.38 -2.49
C HIS A 317 3.33 -27.54 -1.65
N LEU A 318 4.58 -27.97 -1.50
CA LEU A 318 5.57 -27.27 -0.68
C LEU A 318 5.80 -25.84 -1.20
N VAL A 319 6.11 -25.70 -2.50
CA VAL A 319 6.35 -24.38 -3.10
C VAL A 319 5.07 -23.54 -3.06
N GLY A 320 3.89 -24.15 -3.21
CA GLY A 320 2.60 -23.45 -3.24
C GLY A 320 2.25 -22.83 -1.89
N TYR A 321 2.41 -23.59 -0.80
CA TYR A 321 2.22 -23.05 0.54
C TYR A 321 3.27 -21.99 0.90
N THR A 322 4.52 -22.16 0.48
CA THR A 322 5.55 -21.15 0.64
C THR A 322 5.17 -19.83 -0.04
N VAL A 323 4.66 -19.86 -1.28
CA VAL A 323 4.17 -18.67 -1.98
C VAL A 323 3.06 -17.97 -1.19
N ILE A 324 2.08 -18.72 -0.66
CA ILE A 324 0.99 -18.14 0.14
C ILE A 324 1.51 -17.45 1.41
N ILE A 325 2.41 -18.11 2.16
CA ILE A 325 2.99 -17.57 3.40
C ILE A 325 3.80 -16.30 3.09
N LEU A 326 4.68 -16.36 2.10
CA LEU A 326 5.49 -15.19 1.69
C LEU A 326 4.61 -14.05 1.21
N SER A 327 3.48 -14.33 0.54
CA SER A 327 2.52 -13.32 0.08
C SER A 327 1.94 -12.53 1.24
N VAL A 328 1.44 -13.22 2.27
CA VAL A 328 0.89 -12.58 3.47
C VAL A 328 1.94 -11.72 4.17
N ILE A 329 3.13 -12.26 4.40
CA ILE A 329 4.25 -11.52 5.03
C ILE A 329 4.59 -10.28 4.21
N ASN A 330 4.70 -10.42 2.89
CA ASN A 330 5.12 -9.33 2.02
C ASN A 330 4.06 -8.22 1.93
N ILE A 331 2.77 -8.57 1.99
CA ILE A 331 1.66 -7.61 2.04
C ILE A 331 1.69 -6.81 3.34
N PHE A 332 1.90 -7.45 4.50
CA PHE A 332 2.04 -6.71 5.76
C PHE A 332 3.24 -5.76 5.75
N LYS A 333 4.39 -6.20 5.22
CA LYS A 333 5.53 -5.29 4.99
C LYS A 333 5.16 -4.15 4.05
N GLY A 334 4.38 -4.42 3.01
CA GLY A 334 3.86 -3.40 2.09
C GLY A 334 2.97 -2.38 2.79
N PHE A 335 2.12 -2.80 3.73
CA PHE A 335 1.32 -1.89 4.56
C PHE A 335 2.17 -1.04 5.48
N ASP A 336 3.21 -1.61 6.09
CA ASP A 336 4.11 -0.85 6.95
C ASP A 336 4.96 0.17 6.15
N ILE A 337 5.16 -0.04 4.85
CA ILE A 337 5.81 0.90 3.93
C ILE A 337 4.85 1.98 3.41
N LEU A 338 3.62 1.60 3.09
CA LEU A 338 2.61 2.51 2.53
C LEU A 338 1.97 3.38 3.62
N GLU A 339 1.95 2.91 4.86
CA GLU A 339 1.25 3.51 6.01
C GLU A 339 -0.17 4.00 5.66
N PRO A 340 -1.03 3.16 5.04
CA PRO A 340 -2.38 3.57 4.70
C PRO A 340 -3.22 3.72 5.98
N GLU A 341 -4.39 4.33 5.85
CA GLU A 341 -5.37 4.36 6.95
C GLU A 341 -5.58 2.95 7.55
N LYS A 342 -5.61 2.87 8.88
CA LYS A 342 -5.68 1.60 9.63
C LYS A 342 -6.79 0.66 9.14
N LYS A 343 -7.89 1.20 8.60
CA LYS A 343 -9.01 0.43 8.02
C LYS A 343 -8.57 -0.56 6.94
N TRP A 344 -7.57 -0.24 6.13
CA TRP A 344 -7.07 -1.12 5.06
C TRP A 344 -6.36 -2.35 5.60
N LYS A 345 -5.49 -2.15 6.61
CA LYS A 345 -4.80 -3.25 7.31
C LYS A 345 -5.81 -4.15 8.04
N HIS A 346 -6.80 -3.56 8.72
CA HIS A 346 -7.88 -4.32 9.37
C HIS A 346 -8.76 -5.08 8.37
N ALA A 347 -9.11 -4.48 7.22
CA ALA A 347 -9.88 -5.15 6.18
C ALA A 347 -9.15 -6.39 5.65
N TYR A 348 -7.85 -6.28 5.38
CA TYR A 348 -7.06 -7.42 4.93
C TYR A 348 -6.94 -8.52 5.99
N ILE A 349 -6.77 -8.16 7.26
CA ILE A 349 -6.82 -9.12 8.38
C ILE A 349 -8.16 -9.85 8.40
N GLY A 350 -9.27 -9.12 8.24
CA GLY A 350 -10.61 -9.72 8.14
C GLY A 350 -10.73 -10.75 7.01
N VAL A 351 -10.16 -10.47 5.84
CA VAL A 351 -10.13 -11.40 4.71
C VAL A 351 -9.31 -12.66 5.03
N ILE A 352 -8.13 -12.53 5.64
CA ILE A 352 -7.32 -13.69 6.04
C ILE A 352 -8.09 -14.56 7.03
N VAL A 353 -8.71 -13.95 8.05
CA VAL A 353 -9.51 -14.67 9.06
C VAL A 353 -10.68 -15.40 8.40
N ALA A 354 -11.37 -14.77 7.44
CA ALA A 354 -12.46 -15.39 6.70
C ALA A 354 -11.99 -16.60 5.87
N LEU A 355 -10.86 -16.47 5.15
CA LEU A 355 -10.28 -17.57 4.37
C LEU A 355 -9.82 -18.74 5.27
N ALA A 356 -9.16 -18.42 6.39
CA ALA A 356 -8.72 -19.43 7.35
C ALA A 356 -9.91 -20.15 8.02
N SER A 357 -10.94 -19.41 8.42
CA SER A 357 -12.16 -19.97 9.01
C SER A 357 -12.88 -20.88 8.00
N SER A 358 -12.98 -20.44 6.75
CA SER A 358 -13.55 -21.24 5.65
C SER A 358 -12.77 -22.53 5.44
N ALA A 359 -11.43 -22.48 5.45
CA ALA A 359 -10.59 -23.66 5.33
C ALA A 359 -10.80 -24.63 6.50
N VAL A 360 -10.87 -24.14 7.75
CA VAL A 360 -11.13 -24.99 8.93
C VAL A 360 -12.48 -25.68 8.84
N LEU A 361 -13.54 -24.96 8.46
CA LEU A 361 -14.88 -25.52 8.29
C LEU A 361 -14.92 -26.57 7.17
N LEU A 362 -14.29 -26.29 6.03
CA LEU A 362 -14.20 -27.22 4.92
C LEU A 362 -13.35 -28.44 5.25
N GLU A 363 -12.30 -28.30 6.07
CA GLU A 363 -11.50 -29.42 6.58
C GLU A 363 -12.38 -30.32 7.44
N ALA A 364 -13.09 -29.78 8.44
CA ALA A 364 -14.00 -30.56 9.28
C ALA A 364 -15.08 -31.29 8.45
N TYR A 365 -15.68 -30.60 7.47
CA TYR A 365 -16.70 -31.18 6.60
C TYR A 365 -16.15 -32.28 5.68
N THR A 366 -14.98 -32.07 5.05
CA THR A 366 -14.37 -33.07 4.16
C THR A 366 -13.92 -34.31 4.92
N TRP A 367 -13.42 -34.16 6.16
CA TRP A 367 -13.16 -35.30 7.05
C TRP A 367 -14.44 -36.07 7.38
N PHE A 368 -15.53 -35.38 7.72
CA PHE A 368 -16.83 -36.01 7.96
C PHE A 368 -17.31 -36.82 6.74
N VAL A 369 -17.25 -36.25 5.54
CA VAL A 369 -17.61 -36.94 4.29
C VAL A 369 -16.71 -38.15 4.05
N ALA A 370 -15.40 -38.03 4.28
CA ALA A 370 -14.44 -39.12 4.10
C ALA A 370 -14.72 -40.29 5.06
N ILE A 371 -14.99 -40.00 6.33
CA ILE A 371 -15.35 -41.01 7.35
C ILE A 371 -16.66 -41.71 6.98
N ARG A 372 -17.70 -40.94 6.59
CA ARG A 372 -18.99 -41.50 6.17
C ARG A 372 -18.86 -42.43 4.98
N ARG A 373 -18.04 -42.07 3.98
CA ARG A 373 -17.76 -42.91 2.80
C ARG A 373 -17.06 -44.21 3.18
N LYS A 374 -16.05 -44.13 4.06
CA LYS A 374 -15.34 -45.33 4.55
C LYS A 374 -16.28 -46.27 5.31
N ARG A 375 -17.22 -45.71 6.09
CA ARG A 375 -18.24 -46.49 6.80
C ARG A 375 -19.20 -47.19 5.82
N SER A 376 -19.74 -46.50 4.81
CA SER A 376 -20.63 -47.12 3.82
C SER A 376 -19.93 -48.20 2.98
N GLU A 377 -18.65 -48.01 2.64
CA GLU A 377 -17.86 -49.02 1.92
C GLU A 377 -17.55 -50.25 2.79
N SER A 378 -17.46 -50.08 4.11
CA SER A 378 -17.30 -51.18 5.07
C SER A 378 -18.62 -51.93 5.29
N GLU A 379 -19.74 -51.23 5.41
CA GLU A 379 -21.07 -51.82 5.59
C GLU A 379 -21.50 -52.63 4.35
N GLY A 380 -21.16 -52.17 3.14
CA GLY A 380 -21.39 -52.92 1.89
C GLY A 380 -20.49 -54.14 1.66
N LYS A 381 -19.50 -54.39 2.54
CA LYS A 381 -18.56 -55.52 2.45
C LYS A 381 -18.80 -56.60 3.52
N LEU A 382 -19.80 -56.45 4.40
CA LEU A 382 -20.16 -57.48 5.37
C LEU A 382 -20.92 -58.63 4.66
N PRO A 383 -20.52 -59.90 4.81
CA PRO A 383 -21.26 -61.01 4.22
C PRO A 383 -22.60 -61.16 4.95
N TYR A 384 -23.67 -61.31 4.18
CA TYR A 384 -25.00 -61.68 4.67
C TYR A 384 -24.94 -63.07 5.30
N GLY A 385 -24.65 -63.13 6.60
CA GLY A 385 -24.75 -64.33 7.42
C GLY A 385 -26.19 -64.58 7.82
N GLY A 386 -26.97 -65.16 6.90
CA GLY A 386 -28.30 -65.70 7.18
C GLY A 386 -28.18 -67.13 7.71
N VAL A 387 -28.26 -67.26 9.03
CA VAL A 387 -28.50 -68.51 9.76
C VAL A 387 -29.80 -69.16 9.29
N ASN A 388 -29.79 -70.45 8.97
CA ASN A 388 -30.95 -71.34 9.11
C ASN A 388 -30.45 -72.76 9.34
N GLY A 389 -30.66 -73.28 10.55
CA GLY A 389 -30.61 -74.70 10.86
C GLY A 389 -32.04 -75.25 10.97
N GLY A 390 -32.22 -76.53 10.64
CA GLY A 390 -33.38 -77.32 11.08
C GLY A 390 -34.09 -78.15 10.01
N GLU A 391 -33.50 -79.31 9.70
CA GLU A 391 -34.11 -80.64 9.43
C GLU A 391 -35.17 -80.89 8.34
N GLY A 392 -34.93 -81.95 7.56
CA GLY A 392 -35.95 -82.62 6.74
C GLY A 392 -35.45 -83.55 5.62
N ASN A 393 -34.83 -84.68 5.97
CA ASN A 393 -34.74 -85.97 5.26
C ASN A 393 -34.58 -86.06 3.72
N GLY A 394 -33.54 -86.80 3.31
CA GLY A 394 -33.76 -88.00 2.48
C GLY A 394 -33.01 -88.14 1.14
N VAL A 395 -32.07 -89.10 1.13
CA VAL A 395 -31.85 -90.11 0.06
C VAL A 395 -31.06 -89.70 -1.21
N TYR A 396 -29.81 -90.22 -1.23
CA TYR A 396 -28.97 -90.75 -2.34
C TYR A 396 -29.06 -90.18 -3.77
N GLY A 397 -27.90 -89.82 -4.34
CA GLY A 397 -27.74 -89.69 -5.80
C GLY A 397 -26.39 -89.17 -6.29
N HIS A 398 -25.41 -90.07 -6.42
CA HIS A 398 -24.29 -90.10 -7.39
C HIS A 398 -24.13 -88.95 -8.42
N GLY A 399 -22.90 -88.45 -8.62
CA GLY A 399 -22.39 -88.21 -9.98
C GLY A 399 -21.50 -86.98 -10.28
N VAL A 400 -20.20 -87.26 -10.45
CA VAL A 400 -19.32 -86.81 -11.56
C VAL A 400 -18.90 -85.32 -11.72
N ARG A 401 -17.67 -85.06 -11.26
CA ARG A 401 -16.49 -84.43 -11.91
C ARG A 401 -16.57 -83.90 -13.37
N THR A 402 -16.19 -82.62 -13.58
CA THR A 402 -15.29 -82.01 -14.62
C THR A 402 -15.29 -80.49 -14.34
N GLN A 403 -14.22 -79.69 -14.17
CA GLN A 403 -12.90 -79.47 -14.78
C GLN A 403 -12.87 -79.04 -16.26
N GLN A 404 -12.16 -77.92 -16.48
CA GLN A 404 -11.60 -77.35 -17.72
C GLN A 404 -12.55 -76.48 -18.57
N ALA A 405 -12.11 -75.37 -19.19
CA ALA A 405 -10.82 -74.67 -19.24
C ALA A 405 -11.09 -73.18 -19.58
#